data_AF-A0A0M2SJ42-F1
#
_entry.id   AF-A0A0M2SJ42-F1
#
_cell.length_a   1.000
_cell.length_b   1.000
_cell.length_c   1.000
_cell.angle_alpha   90.00
_cell.angle_beta   90.00
_cell.angle_gamma   90.00
#
_symmetry.space_group_name_H-M   'P 1'
#
loop_
_entity.id
_entity.type
_entity.pdbx_description
1 polymer ?
#
loop_
_entity_poly.entity_id
_entity_poly.type
_entity_poly.pdbx_seq_one_letter_code
_entity_poly.pdbx_strand_id
1 'polypeptide(L)'
;MKTARLYLEAADSNVRDFQRFKDSRRHRDYKSELVIKIHTVWKYSFLYLIQTGKLKLSDPITKWEEYTGKYQLPDHYKVANAYLRSNNQPTLDYTEKVFHQYIKKRSA
;
A
#
# COMPACT_ATOMS: atom_id res chain seq x y z
N MET A 1 -17.99 8.43 12.63
CA MET A 1 -16.59 8.75 12.28
C MET A 1 -15.98 7.58 11.52
N LYS A 2 -15.25 7.82 10.43
CA LYS A 2 -14.53 6.75 9.72
C LYS A 2 -13.27 6.37 10.51
N THR A 3 -13.06 5.07 10.74
CA THR A 3 -11.93 4.54 11.52
C THR A 3 -10.90 3.89 10.60
N ALA A 4 -9.69 3.71 11.12
CA ALA A 4 -8.61 2.99 10.45
C ALA A 4 -9.03 1.55 10.04
N ARG A 5 -9.94 0.92 10.79
CA ARG A 5 -10.58 -0.36 10.41
C ARG A 5 -11.29 -0.31 9.06
N LEU A 6 -12.08 0.73 8.80
CA LEU A 6 -12.81 0.86 7.53
C LEU A 6 -11.86 1.05 6.33
N TYR A 7 -10.68 1.63 6.55
CA TYR A 7 -9.64 1.69 5.52
C TYR A 7 -9.05 0.31 5.22
N LEU A 8 -8.77 -0.50 6.25
CA LEU A 8 -8.24 -1.84 6.05
C LEU A 8 -9.25 -2.73 5.31
N GLU A 9 -10.54 -2.66 5.68
CA GLU A 9 -11.62 -3.39 5.00
C GLU A 9 -11.75 -2.95 3.53
N ALA A 10 -11.66 -1.64 3.24
CA ALA A 10 -11.66 -1.13 1.88
C ALA A 10 -10.40 -1.54 1.08
N ALA A 11 -9.23 -1.51 1.71
CA ALA A 11 -7.97 -1.92 1.10
C ALA A 11 -7.97 -3.42 0.78
N ASP A 12 -8.51 -4.26 1.67
CA ASP A 12 -8.69 -5.69 1.45
C ASP A 12 -9.71 -5.98 0.34
N SER A 13 -10.80 -5.22 0.25
CA SER A 13 -11.73 -5.31 -0.89
C SER A 13 -11.01 -5.00 -2.19
N ASN A 14 -10.30 -3.87 -2.27
CA ASN A 14 -9.58 -3.46 -3.48
C ASN A 14 -8.52 -4.47 -3.90
N VAL A 15 -7.80 -5.08 -2.95
CA VAL A 15 -6.80 -6.12 -3.24
C VAL A 15 -7.46 -7.43 -3.67
N ARG A 16 -8.59 -7.84 -3.08
CA ARG A 16 -9.34 -9.04 -3.48
C ARG A 16 -10.01 -8.89 -4.83
N ASP A 17 -10.64 -7.75 -5.08
CA ASP A 17 -11.25 -7.42 -6.36
C ASP A 17 -10.17 -7.45 -7.44
N PHE A 18 -8.97 -6.93 -7.16
CA PHE A 18 -7.85 -7.07 -8.08
C PHE A 18 -7.43 -8.51 -8.36
N GLN A 19 -7.31 -9.35 -7.33
CA GLN A 19 -6.92 -10.75 -7.53
C GLN A 19 -7.92 -11.45 -8.47
N ARG A 20 -9.22 -11.19 -8.29
CA ARG A 20 -10.30 -11.68 -9.17
C ARG A 20 -10.20 -11.10 -10.58
N PHE A 21 -9.84 -9.83 -10.72
CA PHE A 21 -9.63 -9.18 -12.03
C PHE A 21 -8.41 -9.74 -12.77
N LYS A 22 -7.31 -10.06 -12.07
CA LYS A 22 -6.10 -10.68 -12.64
C LYS A 22 -6.38 -12.08 -13.20
N ASP A 23 -7.21 -12.86 -12.52
CA ASP A 23 -7.60 -14.21 -12.96
C ASP A 23 -8.57 -14.17 -14.15
N SER A 24 -9.28 -13.06 -14.32
CA SER A 24 -10.01 -12.78 -15.56
C SER A 24 -9.02 -12.35 -16.63
N ARG A 25 -8.86 -13.10 -17.73
CA ARG A 25 -7.93 -12.85 -18.85
C ARG A 25 -8.14 -11.53 -19.63
N ARG A 26 -8.77 -10.52 -19.02
CA ARG A 26 -9.07 -9.18 -19.56
C ARG A 26 -8.21 -8.13 -18.84
N HIS A 27 -6.90 -8.09 -19.07
CA HIS A 27 -6.13 -6.92 -18.67
C HIS A 27 -5.09 -6.54 -19.73
N ARG A 28 -5.40 -5.45 -20.47
CA ARG A 28 -4.45 -4.68 -21.31
C ARG A 28 -4.22 -3.26 -20.78
N ASP A 29 -4.80 -2.87 -19.65
CA ASP A 29 -4.67 -1.50 -19.14
C ASP A 29 -3.63 -1.38 -18.03
N TYR A 30 -2.43 -0.93 -18.43
CA TYR A 30 -1.28 -0.59 -17.57
C TYR A 30 -1.64 0.33 -16.39
N LYS A 31 -2.65 1.20 -16.57
CA LYS A 31 -3.13 2.13 -15.54
C LYS A 31 -3.76 1.40 -14.35
N SER A 32 -4.46 0.29 -14.59
CA SER A 32 -5.04 -0.51 -13.51
C SER A 32 -3.92 -1.19 -12.70
N GLU A 33 -2.97 -1.83 -13.37
CA GLU A 33 -1.87 -2.53 -12.70
C GLU A 33 -1.08 -1.61 -11.74
N LEU A 34 -0.78 -0.37 -12.17
CA LEU A 34 -0.09 0.59 -11.31
C LEU A 34 -0.89 0.97 -10.06
N VAL A 35 -2.19 1.27 -10.21
CA VAL A 35 -3.07 1.65 -9.09
C VAL A 35 -3.07 0.55 -8.03
N ILE A 36 -3.12 -0.70 -8.47
CA ILE A 36 -3.09 -1.85 -7.58
C ILE A 36 -1.78 -1.98 -6.82
N LYS A 37 -0.64 -1.79 -7.49
CA LYS A 37 0.67 -1.84 -6.83
C LYS A 37 0.76 -0.78 -5.74
N ILE A 38 0.24 0.42 -5.99
CA ILE A 38 0.18 1.50 -4.99
C ILE A 38 -0.70 1.09 -3.79
N HIS A 39 -1.90 0.58 -4.03
CA HIS A 39 -2.77 0.13 -2.94
C HIS A 39 -2.17 -1.02 -2.13
N THR A 40 -1.44 -1.93 -2.78
CA THR A 40 -0.74 -3.03 -2.11
C THR A 40 0.34 -2.49 -1.16
N VAL A 41 1.12 -1.50 -1.62
CA VAL A 41 2.12 -0.83 -0.78
C VAL A 41 1.46 -0.17 0.43
N TRP A 42 0.38 0.58 0.21
CA TRP A 42 -0.33 1.26 1.30
C TRP A 42 -0.92 0.28 2.31
N LYS A 43 -1.51 -0.84 1.87
CA LYS A 43 -2.03 -1.89 2.75
C LYS A 43 -0.95 -2.42 3.69
N TYR A 44 0.19 -2.85 3.15
CA TYR A 44 1.25 -3.44 3.99
C TYR A 44 1.95 -2.39 4.85
N SER A 45 2.07 -1.16 4.37
CA SER A 45 2.54 -0.06 5.21
C SER A 45 1.59 0.22 6.38
N PHE A 46 0.27 0.19 6.15
CA PHE A 46 -0.73 0.35 7.20
C PHE A 46 -0.64 -0.78 8.23
N LEU A 47 -0.56 -2.04 7.77
CA LEU A 47 -0.43 -3.20 8.64
C LEU A 47 0.84 -3.15 9.50
N TYR A 48 1.95 -2.64 8.96
CA TYR A 48 3.17 -2.39 9.73
C TYR A 48 2.93 -1.43 10.90
N LEU A 49 2.18 -0.34 10.69
CA LEU A 49 1.89 0.63 11.74
C LEU A 49 1.02 0.04 12.84
N ILE A 50 0.07 -0.81 12.47
CA ILE A 50 -0.72 -1.59 13.43
C ILE A 50 0.20 -2.53 14.21
N GLN A 51 1.02 -3.34 13.52
CA GLN A 51 1.92 -4.31 14.15
C GLN A 51 2.93 -3.66 15.10
N THR A 52 3.42 -2.47 14.77
CA THR A 52 4.38 -1.72 15.60
C THR A 52 3.72 -0.80 16.63
N GLY A 53 2.40 -0.85 16.78
CA GLY A 53 1.65 -0.06 17.76
C GLY A 53 1.60 1.44 17.48
N LYS A 54 2.05 1.88 16.29
CA LYS A 54 2.02 3.29 15.85
C LYS A 54 0.63 3.73 15.41
N LEU A 55 -0.22 2.78 15.04
CA LEU A 55 -1.62 2.97 14.70
C LEU A 55 -2.46 1.89 15.39
N LYS A 56 -3.70 2.21 15.73
CA LYS A 56 -4.71 1.24 16.19
C LYS A 56 -5.86 1.19 15.20
N LEU A 57 -6.54 0.05 15.07
CA LEU A 57 -7.73 -0.06 14.20
C LEU A 57 -8.88 0.85 14.64
N SER A 58 -8.92 1.21 15.92
CA SER A 58 -9.87 2.16 16.51
C SER A 58 -9.49 3.61 16.29
N ASP A 59 -8.29 3.91 15.80
CA ASP A 59 -7.87 5.28 15.55
C ASP A 59 -8.73 5.93 14.45
N PRO A 60 -8.94 7.26 14.50
CA PRO A 60 -9.57 7.98 13.41
C PRO A 60 -8.72 7.87 12.14
N ILE A 61 -9.38 7.85 10.98
CA ILE A 61 -8.69 7.74 9.70
C ILE A 61 -7.68 8.86 9.45
N THR A 62 -7.88 10.03 10.06
CA THR A 62 -6.98 11.18 9.94
C THR A 62 -5.55 10.88 10.40
N LYS A 63 -5.35 10.00 11.38
CA LYS A 63 -3.99 9.57 11.79
C LYS A 63 -3.27 8.81 10.67
N TRP A 64 -4.00 8.04 9.89
CA TRP A 64 -3.43 7.37 8.72
C TRP A 64 -3.14 8.39 7.61
N GLU A 65 -4.06 9.32 7.37
CA GLU A 65 -3.89 10.39 6.38
C GLU A 65 -2.66 11.26 6.68
N GLU A 66 -2.45 11.64 7.95
CA GLU A 66 -1.24 12.32 8.43
C GLU A 66 0.03 11.53 8.09
N TYR A 67 0.01 10.20 8.28
CA TYR A 67 1.15 9.35 7.98
C TYR A 67 1.43 9.30 6.47
N THR A 68 0.40 9.11 5.65
CA THR A 68 0.53 9.10 4.18
C THR A 68 0.85 10.46 3.57
N GLY A 69 0.47 11.55 4.23
CA GLY A 69 0.83 12.90 3.83
C GLY A 69 2.27 13.26 4.19
N LYS A 70 2.80 12.66 5.26
CA LYS A 70 4.16 12.91 5.76
C LYS A 70 5.24 12.17 4.97
N TYR A 71 4.97 10.95 4.53
CA TYR A 71 5.97 10.08 3.89
C TYR A 71 5.62 9.80 2.42
N GLN A 72 6.65 9.65 1.59
CA GLN A 72 6.43 9.40 0.16
C GLN A 72 6.19 7.90 -0.10
N LEU A 73 5.54 7.59 -1.22
CA LEU A 73 5.28 6.20 -1.62
C LEU A 73 6.52 5.26 -1.56
N PRO A 74 7.75 5.70 -1.91
CA PRO A 74 8.97 4.88 -1.74
C PRO A 74 9.29 4.54 -0.29
N ASP A 75 8.98 5.41 0.66
CA ASP A 75 9.16 5.14 2.09
C ASP A 75 8.14 4.10 2.55
N HIS A 76 6.89 4.26 2.13
CA HIS A 76 5.85 3.24 2.37
C HIS A 76 6.20 1.90 1.74
N TYR A 77 6.88 1.86 0.58
CA TYR A 77 7.36 0.63 -0.04
C TYR A 77 8.40 -0.08 0.84
N LYS A 78 9.35 0.65 1.42
CA LYS A 78 10.33 0.09 2.38
C LYS A 78 9.62 -0.48 3.61
N VAL A 79 8.65 0.27 4.15
CA VAL A 79 7.86 -0.16 5.32
C VAL A 79 7.01 -1.38 5.01
N ALA A 80 6.37 -1.42 3.84
CA ALA A 80 5.61 -2.57 3.37
C ALA A 80 6.48 -3.83 3.27
N ASN A 81 7.68 -3.73 2.69
CA ASN A 81 8.61 -4.85 2.63
C ASN A 81 9.18 -5.25 4.00
N ALA A 82 9.33 -4.31 4.94
CA ALA A 82 9.68 -4.64 6.32
C ALA A 82 8.59 -5.47 7.01
N TYR A 83 7.31 -5.12 6.81
CA TYR A 83 6.17 -5.92 7.27
C TYR A 83 6.16 -7.32 6.67
N LEU A 84 6.30 -7.44 5.35
CA LEU A 84 6.27 -8.73 4.68
C LEU A 84 7.38 -9.65 5.19
N ARG A 85 8.60 -9.13 5.32
CA ARG A 85 9.75 -9.88 5.87
C ARG A 85 9.51 -10.33 7.31
N SER A 86 9.02 -9.46 8.18
CA SER A 86 8.79 -9.80 9.60
C SER A 86 7.68 -10.84 9.79
N ASN A 87 6.81 -11.02 8.79
CA ASN A 87 5.72 -11.98 8.80
C ASN A 87 5.99 -13.20 7.88
N ASN A 88 7.23 -13.42 7.44
CA ASN A 88 7.63 -14.52 6.54
C ASN A 88 6.83 -14.58 5.23
N GLN A 89 6.44 -13.41 4.70
CA GLN A 89 5.74 -13.27 3.42
C GLN A 89 6.71 -12.84 2.31
N PRO A 90 6.45 -13.23 1.05
CA PRO A 90 7.22 -12.74 -0.08
C PRO A 90 7.21 -11.22 -0.16
N THR A 91 8.37 -10.61 -0.42
CA THR A 91 8.47 -9.16 -0.60
C THR A 91 7.83 -8.70 -1.91
N LEU A 92 7.40 -7.45 -1.94
CA LEU A 92 7.05 -6.78 -3.19
C LEU A 92 8.33 -6.66 -4.04
N ASP A 93 8.27 -7.12 -5.28
CA ASP A 93 9.33 -7.01 -6.27
C ASP A 93 8.84 -6.18 -7.47
N TYR A 94 8.65 -4.88 -7.24
CA TYR A 94 8.17 -3.95 -8.26
C TYR A 94 9.38 -3.27 -8.92
N THR A 95 9.75 -3.74 -10.11
CA THR A 95 10.92 -3.26 -10.87
C THR A 95 10.65 -2.00 -11.71
N GLU A 96 9.42 -1.49 -11.70
CA GLU A 96 8.95 -0.49 -12.67
C GLU A 96 9.49 0.92 -12.44
N LYS A 97 9.70 1.61 -13.56
CA LYS A 97 10.14 3.01 -13.61
C LYS A 97 9.25 3.96 -12.83
N VAL A 98 7.96 3.68 -12.60
CA VAL A 98 7.10 4.58 -11.81
C VAL A 98 7.59 4.74 -10.37
N PHE A 99 8.10 3.67 -9.76
CA PHE A 99 8.70 3.76 -8.42
C PHE A 99 10.06 4.46 -8.45
N HIS A 100 10.86 4.27 -9.51
CA HIS A 100 12.12 5.00 -9.71
C HIS A 100 11.96 6.49 -10.10
N GLN A 101 10.93 6.83 -10.87
CA GLN A 101 10.66 8.19 -11.37
C GLN A 101 9.99 9.06 -10.32
N TYR A 102 9.14 8.49 -9.45
CA TYR A 102 8.60 9.23 -8.30
C TYR A 102 9.73 9.62 -7.32
N ILE A 103 10.75 8.76 -7.16
CA ILE A 103 11.97 9.05 -6.36
C ILE A 103 12.82 10.15 -7.02
N LYS A 104 13.00 10.14 -8.36
CA LYS A 104 13.84 11.12 -9.06
C LYS A 104 13.22 12.51 -9.23
N LYS A 105 11.90 12.66 -9.30
CA LYS A 105 11.23 13.95 -9.62
C LYS A 105 11.19 14.97 -8.48
N ARG A 106 11.70 14.66 -7.28
CA ARG A 106 11.73 15.59 -6.12
C ARG A 106 13.12 15.89 -5.57
N SER A 107 14.17 15.39 -6.21
CA SER A 107 15.58 15.73 -5.91
C SER A 107 16.18 16.67 -6.96
N ALA A 108 15.34 17.30 -7.77
CA ALA A 108 15.67 18.35 -8.72
C ALA A 108 14.90 19.62 -8.37
#